data_AF-A0A316EF26-F1
#
_entry.id   AF-A0A316EF26-F1
#
_cell.length_a   1.000
_cell.length_b   1.000
_cell.length_c   1.000
_cell.angle_alpha   90.00
_cell.angle_beta   90.00
_cell.angle_gamma   90.00
#
_symmetry.space_group_name_H-M   'P 1'
#
loop_
_entity.id
_entity.type
_entity.pdbx_description
1 polymer ?
#
loop_
_entity_poly.entity_id
_entity_poly.type
_entity_poly.pdbx_seq_one_letter_code
_entity_poly.pdbx_strand_id
1 'polypeptide(L)'
;MDFNKKNILTVTVIFLQLSCELPKTKNNVVVHYKKITANRELPQGVTINGLKQGLWIDYDTLGHFRSSVSFLNGIENGEFRIFGEFGKLVQKVDIQEGKYNGRFENYGENGKIYAMGNYKNNKKIGDWLYYDDNGVLTEQEKWDNGKMLSKKVFKK
;
A
#
# COMPACT_ATOMS: atom_id res chain seq x y z
N MET A 1 -50.85 -32.37 -58.46
CA MET A 1 -50.65 -33.06 -57.17
C MET A 1 -49.47 -32.41 -56.49
N ASP A 2 -49.76 -31.68 -55.43
CA ASP A 2 -48.85 -30.91 -54.60
C ASP A 2 -47.71 -31.74 -53.98
N PHE A 3 -46.55 -31.13 -53.78
CA PHE A 3 -46.07 -30.71 -52.44
C PHE A 3 -44.63 -30.16 -52.52
N ASN A 4 -44.56 -28.82 -52.58
CA ASN A 4 -43.71 -27.95 -51.76
C ASN A 4 -42.52 -28.60 -50.99
N LYS A 5 -41.27 -28.30 -51.38
CA LYS A 5 -40.12 -28.33 -50.46
C LYS A 5 -39.24 -27.10 -50.59
N LYS A 6 -39.46 -26.23 -49.61
CA LYS A 6 -38.75 -25.03 -49.13
C LYS A 6 -37.23 -25.01 -49.35
N ASN A 7 -36.75 -23.82 -49.72
CA ASN A 7 -35.39 -23.34 -49.52
C ASN A 7 -34.87 -23.68 -48.12
N ILE A 8 -33.76 -24.39 -48.03
CA ILE A 8 -32.96 -24.50 -46.81
C ILE A 8 -31.66 -23.75 -47.08
N LEU A 9 -31.63 -22.49 -46.67
CA LEU A 9 -30.41 -21.73 -46.49
C LEU A 9 -29.66 -22.39 -45.32
N THR A 10 -28.56 -23.09 -45.58
CA THR A 10 -27.67 -23.54 -44.52
C THR A 10 -26.96 -22.32 -43.94
N VAL A 11 -27.48 -21.81 -42.82
CA VAL A 11 -26.79 -20.83 -41.98
C VAL A 11 -25.73 -21.59 -41.19
N THR A 12 -24.48 -21.51 -41.65
CA THR A 12 -23.34 -22.01 -40.89
C THR A 12 -23.16 -21.11 -39.67
N VAL A 13 -23.68 -21.54 -38.52
CA VAL A 13 -23.38 -20.89 -37.25
C VAL A 13 -21.95 -21.26 -36.90
N ILE A 14 -21.01 -20.37 -37.24
CA ILE A 14 -19.64 -20.45 -36.74
C ILE A 14 -19.73 -20.16 -35.23
N PHE A 15 -19.78 -21.21 -34.43
CA PHE A 15 -19.46 -21.11 -33.02
C PHE A 15 -17.97 -20.75 -32.93
N LEU A 16 -17.67 -19.46 -32.86
CA LEU A 16 -16.39 -18.99 -32.35
C LEU A 16 -16.37 -19.43 -30.89
N GLN A 17 -15.85 -20.62 -30.63
CA GLN A 17 -15.37 -20.97 -29.31
C GLN A 17 -14.15 -20.07 -29.05
N LEU A 18 -14.41 -18.86 -28.56
CA LEU A 18 -13.45 -18.15 -27.75
C LEU A 18 -13.32 -18.96 -26.44
N SER A 19 -12.59 -20.07 -26.51
CA SER A 19 -11.89 -20.56 -25.34
C SER A 19 -10.88 -19.48 -25.01
N CYS A 20 -11.28 -18.54 -24.16
CA CYS A 20 -10.33 -17.73 -23.42
C CYS A 20 -9.58 -18.73 -22.52
N GLU A 21 -8.54 -19.35 -23.06
CA GLU A 21 -7.53 -19.97 -22.24
C GLU A 21 -6.87 -18.82 -21.49
N LEU A 22 -7.30 -18.61 -20.24
CA LEU A 22 -6.51 -17.83 -19.30
C LEU A 22 -5.11 -18.43 -19.37
N PRO A 23 -4.07 -17.68 -19.78
CA PRO A 23 -2.74 -18.23 -19.84
C PRO A 23 -2.43 -18.72 -18.44
N LYS A 24 -2.24 -20.04 -18.29
CA LYS A 24 -1.79 -20.65 -17.03
C LYS A 24 -0.35 -20.23 -16.82
N THR A 25 -0.14 -18.97 -16.46
CA THR A 25 1.16 -18.49 -16.04
C THR A 25 1.46 -19.19 -14.73
N LYS A 26 2.37 -20.17 -14.79
CA LYS A 26 2.99 -20.74 -13.59
C LYS A 26 3.82 -19.63 -12.97
N ASN A 27 3.17 -18.78 -12.19
CA ASN A 27 3.84 -17.75 -11.42
C ASN A 27 4.71 -18.43 -10.36
N ASN A 28 6.00 -18.13 -10.35
CA ASN A 28 6.91 -18.61 -9.32
C ASN A 28 6.71 -17.77 -8.06
N VAL A 29 6.02 -18.32 -7.07
CA VAL A 29 5.74 -17.65 -5.79
C VAL A 29 6.74 -18.15 -4.75
N VAL A 30 7.51 -17.23 -4.18
CA VAL A 30 8.49 -17.53 -3.12
C VAL A 30 8.15 -16.72 -1.88
N VAL A 31 8.02 -17.39 -0.75
CA VAL A 31 7.85 -16.76 0.57
C VAL A 31 9.24 -16.56 1.18
N HIS A 32 9.49 -15.34 1.64
CA HIS A 32 10.75 -14.94 2.27
C HIS A 32 10.58 -14.90 3.79
N TYR A 33 11.60 -15.35 4.50
CA TYR A 33 11.65 -15.36 5.96
C TYR A 33 12.88 -14.61 6.45
N LYS A 34 12.74 -13.90 7.58
CA LYS A 34 13.83 -13.28 8.30
C LYS A 34 14.23 -14.17 9.48
N LYS A 35 15.49 -14.58 9.52
CA LYS A 35 16.05 -15.30 10.66
C LYS A 35 16.24 -14.36 11.85
N ILE A 36 15.63 -14.70 12.98
CA ILE A 36 15.73 -13.96 14.25
C ILE A 36 16.75 -14.62 15.18
N THR A 37 16.65 -15.94 15.32
CA THR A 37 17.63 -16.76 16.05
C THR A 37 17.92 -18.04 15.28
N ALA A 38 18.80 -18.91 15.80
CA ALA A 38 19.08 -20.21 15.17
C ALA A 38 17.81 -21.04 14.90
N ASN A 39 16.80 -20.96 15.78
CA ASN A 39 15.60 -21.78 15.74
C ASN A 39 14.31 -20.97 15.54
N ARG A 40 14.42 -19.69 15.16
CA ARG A 40 13.26 -18.80 14.98
C ARG A 40 13.43 -17.95 13.74
N GLU A 41 12.47 -18.09 12.83
CA GLU A 41 12.33 -17.26 11.63
C GLU A 41 10.92 -16.67 11.58
N LEU A 42 10.79 -15.48 10.98
CA LEU A 42 9.52 -14.79 10.83
C LEU A 42 9.26 -14.47 9.35
N PRO A 43 8.01 -14.59 8.86
CA PRO A 43 7.70 -14.30 7.46
C PRO A 43 7.93 -12.81 7.16
N GLN A 44 8.68 -12.53 6.10
CA GLN A 44 9.07 -11.19 5.69
C GLN A 44 8.24 -10.66 4.53
N GLY A 45 7.83 -11.52 3.60
CA GLY A 45 7.05 -11.11 2.42
C GLY A 45 7.07 -12.17 1.32
N VAL A 46 6.50 -11.82 0.18
CA VAL A 46 6.39 -12.73 -0.97
C VAL A 46 6.98 -12.08 -2.21
N THR A 47 7.64 -12.87 -3.05
CA THR A 47 7.96 -12.50 -4.42
C THR A 47 7.17 -13.34 -5.42
N ILE A 48 6.69 -12.70 -6.48
CA ILE A 48 6.10 -13.36 -7.65
C ILE A 48 7.04 -13.12 -8.83
N ASN A 49 7.55 -14.19 -9.45
CA ASN A 49 8.53 -14.14 -10.54
C ASN A 49 9.77 -13.30 -10.17
N GLY A 50 10.22 -13.40 -8.92
CA GLY A 50 11.37 -12.67 -8.38
C GLY A 50 11.09 -11.22 -7.95
N LEU A 51 9.88 -10.69 -8.22
CA LEU A 51 9.49 -9.33 -7.85
C LEU A 51 8.69 -9.30 -6.55
N LYS A 52 9.02 -8.38 -5.64
CA LYS A 52 8.28 -8.22 -4.38
C LYS A 52 6.80 -7.91 -4.64
N GLN A 53 5.93 -8.57 -3.89
CA GLN A 53 4.49 -8.38 -3.98
C GLN A 53 3.87 -8.27 -2.58
N GLY A 54 2.90 -7.37 -2.44
CA GLY A 54 2.10 -7.21 -1.24
C GLY A 54 2.91 -6.66 -0.06
N LEU A 55 2.48 -7.01 1.15
CA LEU A 55 3.08 -6.52 2.38
C LEU A 55 4.45 -7.17 2.64
N TRP A 56 5.45 -6.34 2.86
CA TRP A 56 6.75 -6.74 3.36
C TRP A 56 6.97 -6.15 4.74
N ILE A 57 7.49 -6.95 5.66
CA ILE A 57 7.62 -6.63 7.07
C ILE A 57 9.10 -6.69 7.45
N ASP A 58 9.56 -5.69 8.20
CA ASP A 58 10.86 -5.74 8.86
C ASP A 58 10.69 -5.93 10.36
N TYR A 59 11.59 -6.72 10.94
CA TYR A 59 11.62 -7.03 12.36
C TYR A 59 12.93 -6.55 13.00
N ASP A 60 12.95 -6.27 14.30
CA ASP A 60 14.21 -6.07 15.03
C ASP A 60 14.94 -7.42 15.30
N THR A 61 16.04 -7.38 16.05
CA THR A 61 16.82 -8.57 16.41
C THR A 61 16.10 -9.51 17.39
N LEU A 62 15.05 -9.04 18.05
CA LEU A 62 14.22 -9.80 18.99
C LEU A 62 12.96 -10.35 18.31
N GLY A 63 12.67 -9.91 17.09
CA GLY A 63 11.52 -10.31 16.28
C GLY A 63 10.30 -9.41 16.45
N HIS A 64 10.43 -8.20 17.01
CA HIS A 64 9.34 -7.23 17.06
C HIS A 64 9.19 -6.49 15.73
N PHE A 65 7.97 -6.09 15.39
CA PHE A 65 7.69 -5.29 14.20
C PHE A 65 8.43 -3.95 14.27
N ARG A 66 9.20 -3.64 13.23
CA ARG A 66 9.88 -2.35 13.09
C ARG A 66 9.20 -1.49 12.03
N SER A 67 8.89 -2.08 10.88
CA SER A 67 8.20 -1.40 9.80
C SER A 67 7.51 -2.38 8.86
N SER A 68 6.64 -1.85 8.00
CA SER A 68 6.12 -2.60 6.86
C SER A 68 5.96 -1.69 5.65
N VAL A 69 6.12 -2.24 4.44
CA VAL A 69 5.92 -1.55 3.17
C VAL A 69 5.16 -2.44 2.21
N SER A 70 4.22 -1.88 1.45
CA SER A 70 3.55 -2.59 0.37
C SER A 70 4.32 -2.47 -0.94
N PHE A 71 4.41 -3.58 -1.68
CA PHE A 71 5.02 -3.65 -3.00
C PHE A 71 4.02 -4.11 -4.07
N LEU A 72 4.17 -3.58 -5.28
CA LEU A 72 3.53 -4.06 -6.49
C LEU A 72 4.61 -4.24 -7.56
N ASN A 73 4.81 -5.47 -8.03
CA ASN A 73 5.80 -5.80 -9.06
C ASN A 73 7.21 -5.27 -8.74
N GLY A 74 7.64 -5.38 -7.49
CA GLY A 74 8.96 -4.95 -7.04
C GLY A 74 9.09 -3.46 -6.71
N ILE A 75 8.04 -2.66 -6.94
CA ILE A 75 8.03 -1.22 -6.66
C ILE A 75 7.19 -0.96 -5.42
N GLU A 76 7.66 -0.12 -4.50
CA GLU A 76 6.87 0.26 -3.33
C GLU A 76 5.61 1.01 -3.78
N ASN A 77 4.46 0.48 -3.38
CA ASN A 77 3.15 0.99 -3.78
C ASN A 77 2.09 0.52 -2.78
N GLY A 78 1.36 1.45 -2.17
CA GLY A 78 0.42 1.22 -1.09
C GLY A 78 0.80 2.04 0.13
N GLU A 79 1.11 1.38 1.25
CA GLU A 79 1.34 2.07 2.52
C GLU A 79 2.67 1.63 3.13
N PHE A 80 3.37 2.57 3.74
CA PHE A 80 4.48 2.33 4.62
C PHE A 80 4.10 2.65 6.06
N ARG A 81 4.47 1.77 6.99
CA ARG A 81 4.19 1.89 8.42
C ARG A 81 5.45 1.71 9.23
N ILE A 82 5.56 2.46 10.32
CA ILE A 82 6.59 2.27 11.35
C ILE A 82 5.88 1.90 12.64
N PHE A 83 6.45 0.91 13.32
CA PHE A 83 5.99 0.44 14.62
C PHE A 83 7.04 0.78 15.68
N GLY A 84 6.57 1.32 16.81
CA GLY A 84 7.37 1.60 17.99
C GLY A 84 7.34 0.45 18.99
N GLU A 85 7.53 0.78 20.26
CA GLU A 85 7.54 -0.19 21.35
C GLU A 85 6.23 -0.99 21.43
N PHE A 86 6.35 -2.29 21.74
CA PHE A 86 5.22 -3.23 21.82
C PHE A 86 4.38 -3.32 20.53
N GLY A 87 4.93 -2.94 19.37
CA GLY A 87 4.25 -3.00 18.08
C GLY A 87 3.22 -1.89 17.86
N LYS A 88 3.23 -0.82 18.67
CA LYS A 88 2.35 0.34 18.47
C LYS A 88 2.65 1.03 17.15
N LEU A 89 1.61 1.32 16.36
CA LEU A 89 1.78 2.11 15.14
C LEU A 89 2.17 3.55 15.51
N VAL A 90 3.32 4.00 15.03
CA VAL A 90 3.81 5.37 15.29
C VAL A 90 3.76 6.25 14.06
N GLN A 91 3.77 5.66 12.86
CA GLN A 91 3.69 6.42 11.61
C GLN A 91 3.09 5.56 10.52
N LYS A 92 2.30 6.19 9.64
CA LYS A 92 1.93 5.62 8.34
C LYS A 92 1.95 6.69 7.25
N VAL A 93 2.28 6.27 6.04
CA VAL A 93 2.32 7.14 4.86
C VAL A 93 1.95 6.36 3.60
N ASP A 94 1.16 6.98 2.74
CA ASP A 94 0.83 6.44 1.43
C ASP A 94 2.04 6.59 0.48
N ILE A 95 2.37 5.49 -0.19
CA ILE A 95 3.43 5.40 -1.20
C ILE A 95 2.81 5.09 -2.55
N GLN A 96 3.23 5.83 -3.57
CA GLN A 96 2.98 5.50 -4.97
C GLN A 96 4.31 5.52 -5.73
N GLU A 97 4.62 4.44 -6.43
CA GLU A 97 5.83 4.31 -7.25
C GLU A 97 7.14 4.70 -6.51
N GLY A 98 7.30 4.23 -5.28
CA GLY A 98 8.49 4.51 -4.46
C GLY A 98 8.57 5.92 -3.87
N LYS A 99 7.48 6.70 -3.94
CA LYS A 99 7.43 8.07 -3.38
C LYS A 99 6.26 8.22 -2.42
N TYR A 100 6.44 8.98 -1.35
CA TYR A 100 5.35 9.46 -0.53
C TYR A 100 4.41 10.31 -1.38
N ASN A 101 3.18 9.81 -1.53
CA ASN A 101 2.17 10.40 -2.37
C ASN A 101 0.78 10.05 -1.82
N GLY A 102 0.23 10.96 -1.03
CA GLY A 102 -1.01 10.75 -0.29
C GLY A 102 -0.86 11.10 1.18
N ARG A 103 -1.66 10.46 2.02
CA ARG A 103 -1.84 10.83 3.42
C ARG A 103 -0.64 10.41 4.25
N PHE A 104 -0.27 11.27 5.19
CA PHE A 104 0.68 10.99 6.26
C PHE A 104 -0.02 11.14 7.60
N GLU A 105 0.23 10.19 8.50
CA GLU A 105 -0.19 10.28 9.90
C GLU A 105 0.96 9.80 10.81
N ASN A 106 1.15 10.53 11.90
CA ASN A 106 2.06 10.17 12.99
C ASN A 106 1.27 10.18 14.30
N TYR A 107 1.52 9.18 15.13
CA TYR A 107 0.76 8.92 16.36
C TYR A 107 1.65 9.13 17.59
N GLY A 108 1.07 9.71 18.65
CA GLY A 108 1.71 9.81 19.96
C GLY A 108 1.64 8.49 20.74
N GLU A 109 2.25 8.46 21.93
CA GLU A 109 2.35 7.24 22.77
C GLU A 109 0.99 6.66 23.19
N ASN A 110 -0.02 7.54 23.28
CA ASN A 110 -1.41 7.22 23.58
C ASN A 110 -2.20 6.69 22.37
N GLY A 111 -1.58 6.57 21.20
CA GLY A 111 -2.19 6.11 19.96
C GLY A 111 -3.06 7.15 19.23
N LYS A 112 -3.16 8.38 19.74
CA LYS A 112 -3.84 9.48 19.05
C LYS A 112 -2.93 10.09 18.00
N ILE A 113 -3.52 10.71 16.98
CA ILE A 113 -2.75 11.43 15.96
C ILE A 113 -2.05 12.63 16.60
N TYR A 114 -0.74 12.66 16.49
CA TYR A 114 0.12 13.78 16.88
C TYR A 114 0.34 14.73 15.70
N ALA A 115 0.45 14.21 14.47
CA ALA A 115 0.57 15.02 13.27
C ALA A 115 -0.08 14.33 12.06
N MET A 116 -0.69 15.12 11.18
CA MET A 116 -1.17 14.63 9.88
C MET A 116 -1.02 15.67 8.77
N GLY A 117 -0.93 15.18 7.54
CA GLY A 117 -0.84 16.02 6.35
C GLY A 117 -0.81 15.17 5.08
N ASN A 118 -0.42 15.78 3.97
CA ASN A 118 -0.28 15.06 2.70
C ASN A 118 1.10 15.32 2.06
N TYR A 119 1.56 14.30 1.35
CA TYR A 119 2.72 14.36 0.48
C TYR A 119 2.31 14.25 -0.99
N LYS A 120 3.10 14.88 -1.86
CA LYS A 120 3.11 14.63 -3.30
C LYS A 120 4.55 14.57 -3.77
N ASN A 121 4.97 13.45 -4.35
CA ASN A 121 6.36 13.24 -4.79
C ASN A 121 7.40 13.56 -3.70
N ASN A 122 7.22 12.98 -2.50
CA ASN A 122 8.09 13.21 -1.32
C ASN A 122 8.07 14.64 -0.75
N LYS A 123 7.17 15.51 -1.22
CA LYS A 123 7.08 16.90 -0.75
C LYS A 123 5.77 17.15 -0.02
N LYS A 124 5.85 17.80 1.15
CA LYS A 124 4.67 18.25 1.91
C LYS A 124 3.82 19.17 1.04
N ILE A 125 2.50 18.97 1.06
CA ILE A 125 1.51 19.82 0.41
C ILE A 125 0.31 20.07 1.33
N GLY A 126 -0.38 21.19 1.10
CA GLY A 126 -1.62 21.53 1.79
C GLY A 126 -1.41 21.83 3.27
N ASP A 127 -2.45 21.59 4.05
CA ASP A 127 -2.42 21.79 5.50
C ASP A 127 -1.76 20.61 6.21
N TRP A 128 -0.88 20.95 7.15
CA TRP A 128 -0.26 20.05 8.10
C TRP A 128 -0.74 20.44 9.49
N LEU A 129 -1.36 19.50 10.18
CA LEU A 129 -2.03 19.70 11.46
C LEU A 129 -1.28 18.94 12.54
N TYR A 130 -1.05 19.60 13.68
CA TYR A 130 -0.34 19.05 14.83
C TYR A 130 -1.19 19.20 16.08
N TYR A 131 -1.18 18.15 16.91
CA TYR A 131 -2.06 18.02 18.07
C TYR A 131 -1.25 17.70 19.33
N ASP A 132 -1.77 18.09 20.49
CA ASP A 132 -1.25 17.64 21.79
C ASP A 132 -1.74 16.23 22.16
N ASP A 133 -1.28 15.69 23.30
CA ASP A 133 -1.69 14.38 23.80
C ASP A 133 -3.20 14.28 24.13
N ASN A 134 -3.87 15.42 24.32
CA ASN A 134 -5.32 15.43 24.52
C ASN A 134 -6.07 15.35 23.19
N GLY A 135 -5.40 15.61 22.06
CA GLY A 135 -5.98 15.70 20.73
C GLY A 135 -6.39 17.12 20.36
N VAL A 136 -5.92 18.13 21.09
CA VAL A 136 -6.21 19.54 20.81
C VAL A 136 -5.25 20.03 19.73
N LEU A 137 -5.78 20.66 18.68
CA LEU A 137 -4.98 21.27 17.61
C LEU A 137 -4.11 22.38 18.20
N THR A 138 -2.79 22.21 18.15
CA THR A 138 -1.82 23.17 18.66
C THR A 138 -1.16 23.96 17.55
N GLU A 139 -0.99 23.37 16.36
CA GLU A 139 -0.36 24.04 15.23
C GLU A 139 -0.98 23.63 13.90
N GLN A 140 -0.98 24.59 12.96
CA GLN A 140 -1.28 24.37 11.56
C GLN A 140 -0.20 25.01 10.70
N GLU A 141 0.37 24.25 9.78
CA GLU A 141 1.29 24.75 8.77
C GLU A 141 0.66 24.60 7.38
N LYS A 142 0.92 25.56 6.50
CA LYS A 142 0.53 25.47 5.09
C LYS A 142 1.76 25.26 4.22
N TRP A 143 1.73 24.25 3.36
CA TRP A 143 2.84 23.86 2.51
C TRP A 143 2.45 23.87 1.04
N ASP A 144 3.37 24.32 0.19
CA ASP A 144 3.29 24.16 -1.26
C ASP A 144 4.59 23.56 -1.79
N ASN A 145 4.49 22.38 -2.38
CA ASN A 145 5.59 21.66 -3.01
C ASN A 145 6.87 21.59 -2.13
N GLY A 146 6.70 21.30 -0.84
CA GLY A 146 7.79 21.18 0.12
C GLY A 146 8.33 22.50 0.66
N LYS A 147 7.72 23.64 0.31
CA LYS A 147 8.00 24.95 0.90
C LYS A 147 6.90 25.33 1.88
N MET A 148 7.28 25.65 3.12
CA MET A 148 6.33 26.19 4.09
C MET A 148 5.95 27.61 3.70
N LEU A 149 4.64 27.87 3.61
CA LEU A 149 4.06 29.18 3.29
C LEU A 149 3.70 29.94 4.55
N SER A 150 3.09 29.26 5.53
CA SER A 150 2.69 29.87 6.80
C SER A 150 2.62 28.85 7.92
N LYS A 151 2.67 29.36 9.15
CA LYS A 151 2.48 28.60 10.38
C LYS A 151 1.56 29.40 11.32
N LYS A 152 0.58 28.72 11.90
CA LYS A 152 -0.32 29.25 12.92
C LYS A 152 -0.20 28.37 14.17
N VAL A 153 0.06 28.99 15.30
CA VAL A 153 0.09 28.32 16.61
C VAL A 153 -1.16 28.72 17.38
N PHE A 154 -1.86 27.72 17.90
CA PHE A 154 -3.05 27.87 18.73
C PHE A 154 -2.60 27.77 20.19
N LYS A 155 -2.68 28.88 20.91
CA LYS A 155 -2.40 28.90 22.34
C LYS A 155 -3.58 28.26 23.09
N LYS A 156 -3.24 27.52 24.13
CA LYS A 156 -4.18 26.94 25.09
C LYS A 156 -4.83 28.02 25.94
#